data_AF-A0A8T5SPX9-F1
#
_entry.id   AF-A0A8T5SPX9-F1
#
_cell.length_a   1.000
_cell.length_b   1.000
_cell.length_c   1.000
_cell.angle_alpha   90.00
_cell.angle_beta   90.00
_cell.angle_gamma   90.00
#
_symmetry.space_group_name_H-M   'P 1'
#
loop_
_entity.id
_entity.type
_entity.pdbx_description
1 polymer ?
#
loop_
_entity_poly.entity_id
_entity_poly.type
_entity_poly.pdbx_seq_one_letter_code
_entity_poly.pdbx_strand_id
1 'polypeptide(L)'
;MQTVMSIFPVIATIVAIMFAYLLFRQWLRRRRIYQIVWCISLVLFAVSAGIETMSEFVGWNIGIYRVYIVLSASLVAIMGAGALYLILQKNVFSPKGLLAIDAILLGIMTFFAWTMTLSTITDYSAMVFGAMEYAFAGAGVYAILIVIAFLLGRNWEDNRRKMLHGHIYLAYAIILTLWMAAYAAVAVVTPENFVAGIAVAGNAMAQHVRNFSPFFTVTGSFLLIGAAFFSFLKTKFTFNLWIALGGLT
;
A
#
# COMPACT_ATOMS: atom_id res chain seq x y z
N MET A 1 -27.12 0.41 24.22
CA MET A 1 -27.45 0.90 22.86
C MET A 1 -27.31 -0.29 21.92
N GLN A 2 -28.33 -0.60 21.12
CA GLN A 2 -28.21 -1.64 20.09
C GLN A 2 -27.22 -1.15 19.04
N THR A 3 -26.08 -1.82 18.91
CA THR A 3 -25.10 -1.57 17.85
C THR A 3 -25.73 -1.96 16.52
N VAL A 4 -26.02 -0.96 15.68
CA VAL A 4 -26.45 -1.20 14.31
C VAL A 4 -25.27 -1.83 13.57
N MET A 5 -25.42 -3.06 13.10
CA MET A 5 -24.42 -3.73 12.25
C MET A 5 -24.25 -2.95 10.95
N SER A 6 -23.00 -2.73 10.53
CA SER A 6 -22.69 -1.97 9.33
C SER A 6 -22.71 -2.90 8.12
N ILE A 7 -23.54 -2.60 7.13
CA ILE A 7 -23.60 -3.39 5.90
C ILE A 7 -22.46 -3.03 4.92
N PHE A 8 -21.71 -1.95 5.19
CA PHE A 8 -20.69 -1.46 4.27
C PHE A 8 -19.56 -2.46 3.99
N PRO A 9 -18.96 -3.14 4.99
CA PRO A 9 -17.90 -4.13 4.74
C PRO A 9 -18.39 -5.34 3.94
N VAL A 10 -19.66 -5.73 4.11
CA VAL A 10 -20.28 -6.82 3.33
C VAL A 10 -20.33 -6.44 1.85
N ILE A 11 -20.87 -5.26 1.54
CA ILE A 11 -20.97 -4.76 0.16
C ILE A 11 -19.57 -4.60 -0.44
N ALA A 12 -18.63 -4.02 0.31
CA ALA A 12 -17.25 -3.83 -0.12
C ALA A 12 -16.57 -5.18 -0.45
N THR A 13 -16.78 -6.20 0.38
CA THR A 13 -16.26 -7.55 0.16
C THR A 13 -16.80 -8.16 -1.13
N ILE A 14 -18.12 -8.14 -1.33
CA ILE A 14 -18.77 -8.70 -2.54
C ILE A 14 -18.25 -7.99 -3.79
N VAL A 15 -18.27 -6.65 -3.78
CA VAL A 15 -17.82 -5.84 -4.92
C VAL A 15 -16.35 -6.12 -5.23
N ALA A 16 -15.49 -6.18 -4.22
CA ALA A 16 -14.07 -6.46 -4.43
C ALA A 16 -13.81 -7.86 -5.00
N ILE A 17 -14.53 -8.89 -4.54
CA ILE A 17 -14.47 -10.25 -5.10
C ILE A 17 -14.87 -10.23 -6.58
N MET A 18 -15.95 -9.54 -6.93
CA MET A 18 -16.40 -9.41 -8.32
C MET A 18 -15.33 -8.77 -9.20
N PHE A 19 -14.76 -7.64 -8.78
CA PHE A 19 -13.70 -6.96 -9.53
C PHE A 19 -12.42 -7.79 -9.62
N ALA A 20 -12.02 -8.48 -8.53
CA ALA A 20 -10.87 -9.38 -8.53
C ALA A 20 -11.06 -10.51 -9.56
N TYR A 21 -12.24 -11.13 -9.59
CA TYR A 21 -12.58 -12.16 -10.56
C TYR A 21 -12.53 -11.64 -12.02
N LEU A 22 -13.10 -10.46 -12.27
CA LEU A 22 -13.08 -9.84 -13.60
C LEU A 22 -11.66 -9.54 -14.06
N LEU A 23 -10.82 -8.97 -13.19
CA LEU A 23 -9.40 -8.72 -13.47
C LEU A 23 -8.62 -10.01 -13.69
N PHE A 24 -8.86 -11.04 -12.89
CA PHE A 24 -8.23 -12.34 -13.06
C PHE A 24 -8.57 -12.96 -14.43
N ARG A 25 -9.85 -12.97 -14.81
CA ARG A 25 -10.27 -13.41 -16.16
C ARG A 25 -9.66 -12.56 -17.27
N GLN A 26 -9.47 -11.26 -17.04
CA GLN A 26 -8.85 -10.38 -18.01
C GLN A 26 -7.35 -10.66 -18.14
N TRP A 27 -6.69 -10.94 -17.02
CA TRP A 27 -5.28 -11.31 -16.97
C TRP A 27 -5.01 -12.65 -17.65
N LEU A 28 -5.84 -13.67 -17.46
CA LEU A 28 -5.69 -14.94 -18.16
C LEU A 28 -5.67 -14.78 -19.68
N ARG A 29 -6.41 -13.80 -20.21
CA ARG A 29 -6.49 -13.49 -21.65
C ARG A 29 -5.36 -12.58 -22.16
N ARG A 30 -4.99 -11.54 -21.42
CA ARG A 30 -4.06 -10.49 -21.90
C ARG A 30 -2.67 -10.53 -21.26
N ARG A 31 -2.50 -11.28 -20.18
CA ARG A 31 -1.26 -11.50 -19.42
C ARG A 31 -0.50 -10.21 -19.09
N ARG A 32 -1.20 -9.11 -18.81
CA ARG A 32 -0.57 -7.83 -18.45
C ARG A 32 -0.29 -7.78 -16.94
N ILE A 33 0.95 -7.42 -16.57
CA ILE A 33 1.41 -7.39 -15.15
C ILE A 33 0.50 -6.53 -14.26
N TYR A 34 0.09 -5.33 -14.70
CA TYR A 34 -0.78 -4.47 -13.87
C TYR A 34 -2.12 -5.15 -13.50
N GLN A 35 -2.64 -6.05 -14.34
CA GLN A 35 -3.91 -6.75 -14.06
C GLN A 35 -3.78 -7.75 -12.94
N ILE A 36 -2.68 -8.51 -12.88
CA ILE A 36 -2.46 -9.46 -11.79
C ILE A 36 -2.11 -8.73 -10.49
N VAL A 37 -1.34 -7.64 -10.56
CA VAL A 37 -1.02 -6.82 -9.38
C VAL A 37 -2.29 -6.20 -8.79
N TRP A 38 -3.18 -5.63 -9.61
CA TRP A 38 -4.49 -5.13 -9.15
C TRP A 38 -5.43 -6.25 -8.68
N CYS A 39 -5.38 -7.43 -9.30
CA CYS A 39 -6.13 -8.57 -8.81
C CYS A 39 -5.68 -8.94 -7.38
N ILE A 40 -4.37 -8.97 -7.13
CA ILE A 40 -3.82 -9.27 -5.81
C ILE A 40 -4.28 -8.22 -4.79
N SER A 41 -4.16 -6.92 -5.09
CA SER A 41 -4.62 -5.87 -4.15
C SER A 41 -6.12 -5.96 -3.85
N LEU A 42 -6.96 -6.28 -4.85
CA LEU A 42 -8.39 -6.49 -4.62
C LEU A 42 -8.71 -7.75 -3.80
N VAL A 43 -7.92 -8.81 -3.93
CA VAL A 43 -8.05 -9.99 -3.07
C VAL A 43 -7.69 -9.63 -1.63
N LEU A 44 -6.59 -8.89 -1.41
CA LEU A 44 -6.22 -8.41 -0.07
C LEU A 44 -7.32 -7.54 0.54
N PHE A 45 -7.89 -6.63 -0.26
CA PHE A 45 -9.03 -5.81 0.15
C PHE A 45 -10.26 -6.65 0.50
N ALA A 46 -10.63 -7.62 -0.35
CA ALA A 46 -11.78 -8.49 -0.11
C ALA A 46 -11.61 -9.32 1.18
N VAL A 47 -10.40 -9.84 1.44
CA VAL A 47 -10.11 -10.59 2.67
C VAL A 47 -10.15 -9.67 3.88
N SER A 48 -9.58 -8.46 3.79
CA SER A 48 -9.62 -7.47 4.85
C SER A 48 -11.06 -7.05 5.20
N ALA A 49 -11.84 -6.63 4.21
CA ALA A 49 -13.25 -6.26 4.39
C ALA A 49 -14.11 -7.44 4.87
N GLY A 50 -13.77 -8.67 4.46
CA GLY A 50 -14.43 -9.89 4.93
C GLY A 50 -14.12 -10.20 6.41
N ILE A 51 -12.88 -9.95 6.86
CA ILE A 51 -12.53 -10.04 8.28
C ILE A 51 -13.26 -8.98 9.10
N GLU A 52 -13.33 -7.75 8.59
CA GLU A 52 -14.08 -6.67 9.23
C GLU A 52 -15.56 -7.04 9.36
N THR A 53 -16.17 -7.52 8.27
CA THR A 53 -17.52 -8.07 8.26
C THR A 53 -17.70 -9.14 9.35
N MET A 54 -16.81 -10.13 9.38
CA MET A 54 -16.85 -11.21 10.36
C MET A 54 -16.76 -10.66 11.80
N SER A 55 -15.90 -9.67 12.03
CA SER A 55 -15.72 -9.07 13.35
C SER A 55 -16.98 -8.38 13.88
N GLU A 56 -17.86 -7.91 13.01
CA GLU A 56 -19.15 -7.35 13.42
C GLU A 56 -20.13 -8.42 13.92
N PHE A 57 -20.04 -9.65 13.41
CA PHE A 57 -20.95 -10.74 13.80
C PHE A 57 -20.44 -11.54 15.00
N VAL A 58 -19.14 -11.82 15.07
CA VAL A 58 -18.57 -12.71 16.10
C VAL A 58 -17.55 -12.03 17.01
N GLY A 59 -17.29 -10.74 16.81
CA GLY A 59 -16.30 -9.98 17.56
C GLY A 59 -14.86 -10.13 17.03
N TRP A 60 -13.96 -9.29 17.53
CA TRP A 60 -12.55 -9.33 17.16
C TRP A 60 -11.78 -10.41 17.92
N ASN A 61 -11.03 -11.20 17.17
CA ASN A 61 -9.98 -12.06 17.70
C ASN A 61 -8.61 -11.40 17.47
N ILE A 62 -7.73 -11.44 18.46
CA ILE A 62 -6.40 -10.80 18.40
C ILE A 62 -5.57 -11.31 17.21
N GLY A 63 -5.56 -12.62 16.97
CA GLY A 63 -4.82 -13.22 15.86
C GLY A 63 -5.35 -12.76 14.51
N ILE A 64 -6.67 -12.73 14.35
CA ILE A 64 -7.33 -12.28 13.11
C ILE A 64 -7.12 -10.78 12.88
N TYR A 65 -7.15 -9.97 13.95
CA TYR A 65 -6.86 -8.54 13.88
C TYR A 65 -5.43 -8.25 13.41
N ARG A 66 -4.44 -9.03 13.86
CA ARG A 66 -3.05 -8.92 13.39
C ARG A 66 -2.91 -9.19 11.90
N VAL A 67 -3.65 -10.15 11.37
CA VAL A 67 -3.67 -10.42 9.92
C VAL A 67 -4.35 -9.26 9.19
N TYR A 68 -5.53 -8.86 9.66
CA TYR A 68 -6.30 -7.75 9.08
C TYR A 68 -5.48 -6.49 8.92
N ILE A 69 -4.78 -6.02 9.96
CA ILE A 69 -4.07 -4.74 9.90
C ILE A 69 -2.97 -4.72 8.82
N VAL A 70 -2.29 -5.86 8.62
CA VAL A 70 -1.23 -6.02 7.62
C VAL A 70 -1.80 -6.03 6.21
N LEU A 71 -2.89 -6.78 5.99
CA LEU A 71 -3.56 -6.83 4.68
C LEU A 71 -4.13 -5.46 4.30
N SER A 72 -4.79 -4.79 5.25
CA SER A 72 -5.38 -3.46 5.09
C SER A 72 -4.34 -2.39 4.75
N ALA A 73 -3.19 -2.39 5.44
CA ALA A 73 -2.15 -1.40 5.18
C ALA A 73 -1.45 -1.62 3.83
N SER A 74 -1.13 -2.87 3.49
CA SER A 74 -0.32 -3.20 2.30
C SER A 74 -1.05 -3.06 0.97
N LEU A 75 -2.38 -3.23 0.95
CA LEU A 75 -3.17 -3.25 -0.30
C LEU A 75 -3.02 -1.95 -1.11
N VAL A 76 -2.88 -0.79 -0.45
CA VAL A 76 -2.81 0.51 -1.13
C VAL A 76 -1.51 0.65 -1.92
N ALA A 77 -0.39 0.21 -1.34
CA ALA A 77 0.89 0.17 -2.03
C ALA A 77 0.84 -0.80 -3.21
N ILE A 78 0.29 -2.00 -3.04
CA ILE A 78 0.18 -2.97 -4.14
C ILE A 78 -0.73 -2.43 -5.25
N MET A 79 -1.82 -1.74 -4.89
CA MET A 79 -2.69 -1.06 -5.85
C MET A 79 -1.95 0.03 -6.63
N GLY A 80 -1.16 0.86 -5.94
CA GLY A 80 -0.27 1.86 -6.54
C GLY A 80 0.78 1.26 -7.47
N ALA A 81 1.34 0.10 -7.12
CA ALA A 81 2.27 -0.64 -7.98
C ALA A 81 1.60 -1.04 -9.31
N GLY A 82 0.34 -1.48 -9.27
CA GLY A 82 -0.42 -1.76 -10.49
C GLY A 82 -0.62 -0.53 -11.38
N ALA A 83 -0.87 0.64 -10.78
CA ALA A 83 -0.97 1.90 -11.52
C ALA A 83 0.36 2.30 -12.17
N LEU A 84 1.48 2.12 -11.46
CA LEU A 84 2.82 2.33 -12.02
C LEU A 84 3.09 1.39 -13.20
N TYR A 85 2.81 0.08 -13.05
CA TYR A 85 2.95 -0.88 -14.16
C TYR A 85 2.10 -0.53 -15.39
N LEU A 86 0.89 0.02 -15.20
CA LEU A 86 0.05 0.47 -16.31
C LEU A 86 0.74 1.58 -17.10
N ILE A 87 1.30 2.58 -16.41
CA ILE A 87 2.01 3.70 -17.03
C ILE A 87 3.24 3.21 -17.78
N LEU A 88 4.03 2.34 -17.13
CA LEU A 88 5.25 1.77 -17.69
C LEU A 88 4.95 0.99 -18.98
N GLN A 89 3.88 0.20 -19.02
CA GLN A 89 3.53 -0.59 -20.20
C GLN A 89 3.01 0.25 -21.36
N LYS A 90 2.46 1.44 -21.09
CA LYS A 90 2.08 2.40 -22.13
C LYS A 90 3.25 3.26 -22.62
N ASN A 91 4.45 3.04 -22.07
CA ASN A 91 5.71 3.69 -22.44
C ASN A 91 5.61 5.23 -22.49
N VAL A 92 4.85 5.84 -21.57
CA VAL A 92 4.54 7.27 -21.67
C VAL A 92 5.63 8.17 -21.11
N PHE A 93 6.37 7.71 -20.09
CA PHE A 93 7.42 8.51 -19.46
C PHE A 93 8.80 8.22 -20.03
N SER A 94 9.63 9.26 -20.04
CA SER A 94 11.07 9.12 -20.27
C SER A 94 11.73 8.46 -19.05
N PRO A 95 12.92 7.84 -19.21
CA PRO A 95 13.65 7.29 -18.07
C PRO A 95 13.91 8.31 -16.95
N LYS A 96 14.16 9.59 -17.30
CA LYS A 96 14.32 10.68 -16.33
C LYS A 96 13.04 10.95 -15.54
N GLY A 97 11.87 10.85 -16.19
CA GLY A 97 10.58 11.00 -15.51
C GLY A 97 10.30 9.88 -14.51
N LEU A 98 10.69 8.65 -14.84
CA LEU A 98 10.55 7.50 -13.92
C LEU A 98 11.51 7.62 -12.71
N LEU A 99 12.74 8.09 -12.95
CA LEU A 99 13.66 8.44 -11.87
C LEU A 99 13.13 9.55 -10.96
N ALA A 100 12.45 10.56 -11.54
CA ALA A 100 11.81 11.61 -10.75
C ALA A 100 10.68 11.05 -9.87
N ILE A 101 9.88 10.11 -10.38
CA ILE A 101 8.88 9.40 -9.59
C ILE A 101 9.54 8.65 -8.43
N ASP A 102 10.60 7.89 -8.68
CA ASP A 102 11.33 7.18 -7.61
C ASP A 102 11.93 8.13 -6.57
N ALA A 103 12.49 9.27 -7.01
CA ALA A 103 13.04 10.27 -6.11
C ALA A 103 11.94 10.92 -5.25
N ILE A 104 10.76 11.18 -5.81
CA ILE A 104 9.61 11.69 -5.05
C ILE A 104 9.15 10.64 -4.02
N LEU A 105 9.02 9.37 -4.44
CA LEU A 105 8.65 8.29 -3.53
C LEU A 105 9.66 8.16 -2.38
N LEU A 106 10.96 8.18 -2.69
CA LEU A 106 12.03 8.16 -1.70
C LEU A 106 11.96 9.39 -0.78
N GLY A 107 11.66 10.57 -1.32
CA GLY A 107 11.47 11.81 -0.56
C GLY A 107 10.29 11.72 0.40
N ILE A 108 9.14 11.19 -0.04
CA ILE A 108 7.97 10.93 0.81
C ILE A 108 8.35 9.99 1.95
N MET A 109 9.00 8.86 1.64
CA MET A 109 9.43 7.90 2.65
C MET A 109 10.43 8.52 3.63
N THR A 110 11.37 9.33 3.15
CA THR A 110 12.36 10.01 3.98
C THR A 110 11.70 11.04 4.90
N PHE A 111 10.73 11.80 4.38
CA PHE A 111 9.94 12.74 5.18
C PHE A 111 9.19 12.02 6.31
N PHE A 112 8.46 10.94 6.01
CA PHE A 112 7.73 10.19 7.04
C PHE A 112 8.68 9.53 8.04
N ALA A 113 9.77 8.92 7.58
CA ALA A 113 10.80 8.40 8.45
C ALA A 113 11.30 9.47 9.41
N TRP A 114 11.67 10.64 8.90
CA TRP A 114 12.12 11.78 9.70
C TRP A 114 11.05 12.20 10.72
N THR A 115 9.80 12.38 10.30
CA THR A 115 8.72 12.77 11.22
C THR A 115 8.52 11.78 12.37
N MET A 116 8.60 10.48 12.09
CA MET A 116 8.48 9.43 13.10
C MET A 116 9.70 9.40 14.02
N THR A 117 10.91 9.54 13.47
CA THR A 117 12.14 9.69 14.25
C THR A 117 12.03 10.87 15.22
N LEU A 118 11.59 12.04 14.76
CA LEU A 118 11.41 13.21 15.62
C LEU A 118 10.42 12.96 16.75
N SER A 119 9.30 12.30 16.46
CA SER A 119 8.31 11.95 17.49
C SER A 119 8.85 10.98 18.55
N THR A 120 9.84 10.15 18.22
CA THR A 120 10.47 9.23 19.19
C THR A 120 11.55 9.89 20.05
N ILE A 121 12.11 11.03 19.62
CA ILE A 121 13.15 11.75 20.38
C ILE A 121 12.54 12.49 21.57
N THR A 122 11.27 12.87 21.50
CA THR A 122 10.54 13.52 22.60
C THR A 122 10.15 12.55 23.73
N ASP A 123 10.16 11.24 23.46
CA ASP A 123 9.94 10.16 24.43
C ASP A 123 11.25 9.38 24.67
N TYR A 124 12.02 9.78 25.69
CA TYR A 124 13.37 9.23 25.98
C TYR A 124 13.44 7.69 26.14
N SER A 125 12.32 7.00 26.43
CA SER A 125 12.25 5.54 26.53
C SER A 125 12.24 4.81 25.17
N ALA A 126 12.04 5.53 24.05
CA ALA A 126 11.98 4.98 22.70
C ALA A 126 13.31 5.09 21.90
N MET A 127 14.31 5.79 22.46
CA MET A 127 15.55 6.18 21.75
C MET A 127 16.48 5.02 21.35
N VAL A 128 16.37 3.83 21.96
CA VAL A 128 17.36 2.75 21.73
C VAL A 128 17.03 1.91 20.48
N PHE A 129 15.77 1.90 20.01
CA PHE A 129 15.35 1.08 18.86
C PHE A 129 14.42 1.78 17.85
N GLY A 130 13.67 2.82 18.23
CA GLY A 130 12.56 3.33 17.39
C GLY A 130 12.95 4.28 16.25
N ALA A 131 13.90 5.18 16.45
CA ALA A 131 14.17 6.28 15.52
C ALA A 131 14.82 5.85 14.20
N MET A 132 15.84 4.99 14.27
CA MET A 132 16.61 4.56 13.11
C MET A 132 15.86 3.52 12.28
N GLU A 133 15.05 2.69 12.93
CA GLU A 133 14.41 1.54 12.29
C GLU A 133 13.44 1.94 11.17
N TYR A 134 12.57 2.93 11.38
CA TYR A 134 11.60 3.34 10.33
C TYR A 134 12.28 4.05 9.15
N ALA A 135 13.39 4.74 9.39
CA ALA A 135 14.22 5.31 8.34
C ALA A 135 14.87 4.22 7.48
N PHE A 136 15.33 3.13 8.09
CA PHE A 136 15.80 1.96 7.36
C PHE A 136 14.66 1.21 6.66
N ALA A 137 13.52 0.99 7.33
CA ALA A 137 12.41 0.19 6.83
C ALA A 137 11.75 0.77 5.59
N GLY A 138 11.55 2.10 5.54
CA GLY A 138 10.98 2.78 4.40
C GLY A 138 12.02 3.20 3.37
N ALA A 139 12.71 4.30 3.67
CA ALA A 139 13.60 4.98 2.73
C ALA A 139 14.87 4.18 2.42
N GLY A 140 15.47 3.53 3.43
CA GLY A 140 16.66 2.71 3.26
C GLY A 140 16.44 1.53 2.30
N VAL A 141 15.40 0.72 2.56
CA VAL A 141 15.01 -0.40 1.68
C VAL A 141 14.76 0.11 0.25
N TYR A 142 13.98 1.17 0.07
CA TYR A 142 13.68 1.68 -1.27
C TYR A 142 14.93 2.17 -2.01
N ALA A 143 15.81 2.93 -1.34
CA ALA A 143 17.07 3.40 -1.91
C ALA A 143 17.99 2.23 -2.32
N ILE A 144 18.10 1.19 -1.48
CA ILE A 144 18.88 -0.01 -1.78
C ILE A 144 18.32 -0.72 -3.01
N LEU A 145 16.99 -0.89 -3.08
CA LEU A 145 16.35 -1.53 -4.23
C LEU A 145 16.57 -0.73 -5.53
N ILE A 146 16.53 0.61 -5.47
CA ILE A 146 16.89 1.47 -6.59
C ILE A 146 18.34 1.17 -7.04
N VAL A 147 19.31 1.22 -6.12
CA VAL A 147 20.72 0.98 -6.45
C VAL A 147 20.92 -0.41 -7.05
N ILE A 148 20.38 -1.46 -6.43
CA ILE A 148 20.47 -2.84 -6.93
C ILE A 148 19.87 -2.94 -8.34
N ALA A 149 18.68 -2.41 -8.54
CA ALA A 149 18.02 -2.48 -9.84
C ALA A 149 18.79 -1.71 -10.94
N PHE A 150 19.39 -0.56 -10.62
CA PHE A 150 20.23 0.18 -11.55
C PHE A 150 21.52 -0.56 -11.90
N LEU A 151 22.15 -1.22 -10.91
CA LEU A 151 23.34 -2.04 -11.14
C LEU A 151 23.02 -3.26 -12.03
N LEU A 152 21.94 -3.98 -11.73
CA LEU A 152 21.51 -5.16 -12.50
C LEU A 152 21.01 -4.79 -13.91
N GLY A 153 20.29 -3.68 -14.01
CA GLY A 153 19.68 -3.19 -15.25
C GLY A 153 20.62 -2.40 -16.16
N ARG A 154 21.90 -2.20 -15.77
CA ARG A 154 22.84 -1.27 -16.42
C ARG A 154 23.07 -1.52 -17.91
N ASN A 155 22.88 -2.75 -18.38
CA ASN A 155 23.08 -3.16 -19.77
C ASN A 155 21.78 -3.62 -20.46
N TRP A 156 20.61 -3.47 -19.83
CA TRP A 156 19.36 -3.97 -20.39
C TRP A 156 18.78 -3.04 -21.46
N GLU A 157 17.89 -3.58 -22.29
CA GLU A 157 17.07 -2.79 -23.22
C GLU A 157 16.19 -1.79 -22.45
N ASP A 158 15.99 -0.59 -23.02
CA ASP A 158 15.25 0.51 -22.39
C ASP A 158 13.85 0.11 -21.92
N ASN A 159 13.11 -0.69 -22.68
CA ASN A 159 11.79 -1.16 -22.29
C ASN A 159 11.84 -2.03 -21.02
N ARG A 160 12.84 -2.91 -20.93
CA ARG A 160 13.03 -3.78 -19.76
C ARG A 160 13.51 -2.99 -18.55
N ARG A 161 14.34 -1.95 -18.76
CA ARG A 161 14.73 -1.02 -17.69
C ARG A 161 13.56 -0.23 -17.15
N LYS A 162 12.67 0.27 -18.01
CA LYS A 162 11.46 0.98 -17.57
C LYS A 162 10.60 0.12 -16.65
N MET A 163 10.50 -1.18 -16.95
CA MET A 163 9.79 -2.12 -16.07
C MET A 163 10.41 -2.24 -14.67
N LEU A 164 11.71 -1.98 -14.49
CA LEU A 164 12.37 -2.11 -13.17
C LEU A 164 11.73 -1.21 -12.13
N HIS A 165 11.32 0.02 -12.48
CA HIS A 165 10.64 0.93 -11.55
C HIS A 165 9.40 0.30 -10.90
N GLY A 166 8.61 -0.44 -11.68
CA GLY A 166 7.47 -1.19 -11.15
C GLY A 166 7.89 -2.33 -10.22
N HIS A 167 8.97 -3.05 -10.56
CA HIS A 167 9.47 -4.17 -9.75
C HIS A 167 10.12 -3.68 -8.46
N ILE A 168 10.83 -2.55 -8.48
CA ILE A 168 11.42 -1.92 -7.29
C ILE A 168 10.32 -1.56 -6.30
N TYR A 169 9.29 -0.85 -6.76
CA TYR A 169 8.18 -0.46 -5.90
C TYR A 169 7.33 -1.64 -5.41
N LEU A 170 7.09 -2.65 -6.25
CA LEU A 170 6.40 -3.86 -5.81
C LEU A 170 7.23 -4.66 -4.79
N ALA A 171 8.55 -4.80 -5.02
CA ALA A 171 9.45 -5.47 -4.08
C ALA A 171 9.49 -4.73 -2.74
N TYR A 172 9.54 -3.41 -2.77
CA TYR A 172 9.41 -2.57 -1.59
C TYR A 172 8.11 -2.85 -0.82
N ALA A 173 6.97 -2.83 -1.51
CA ALA A 173 5.68 -3.11 -0.89
C ALA A 173 5.65 -4.51 -0.25
N ILE A 174 6.20 -5.52 -0.92
CA ILE A 174 6.26 -6.90 -0.38
C ILE A 174 7.18 -6.97 0.85
N ILE A 175 8.40 -6.44 0.77
CA ILE A 175 9.36 -6.45 1.88
C ILE A 175 8.78 -5.75 3.10
N LEU A 176 8.20 -4.56 2.89
CA LEU A 176 7.60 -3.80 3.96
C LEU A 176 6.37 -4.51 4.55
N THR A 177 5.59 -5.23 3.73
CA THR A 177 4.44 -6.03 4.19
C THR A 177 4.91 -7.17 5.09
N LEU A 178 5.96 -7.88 4.69
CA LEU A 178 6.54 -8.97 5.48
C LEU A 178 7.15 -8.45 6.79
N TRP A 179 7.80 -7.28 6.75
CA TRP A 179 8.34 -6.62 7.94
C TRP A 179 7.22 -6.23 8.91
N MET A 180 6.19 -5.53 8.42
CA MET A 180 5.02 -5.19 9.22
C MET A 180 4.33 -6.43 9.79
N ALA A 181 4.26 -7.54 9.03
CA ALA A 181 3.69 -8.80 9.49
C ALA A 181 4.47 -9.41 10.65
N ALA A 182 5.81 -9.41 10.57
CA ALA A 182 6.67 -9.89 11.65
C ALA A 182 6.46 -9.08 12.94
N TYR A 183 6.31 -7.75 12.80
CA TYR A 183 6.04 -6.85 13.93
C TYR A 183 4.65 -7.08 14.51
N ALA A 184 3.63 -7.12 13.66
CA ALA A 184 2.25 -7.38 14.06
C ALA A 184 2.09 -8.73 14.76
N ALA A 185 2.87 -9.75 14.39
CA ALA A 185 2.79 -11.09 14.97
C ALA A 185 3.16 -11.14 16.46
N VAL A 186 4.02 -10.23 16.93
CA VAL A 186 4.48 -10.16 18.33
C VAL A 186 3.98 -8.92 19.07
N ALA A 187 3.45 -7.93 18.36
CA ALA A 187 2.98 -6.68 18.95
C ALA A 187 1.84 -6.89 19.95
N VAL A 188 1.84 -6.05 21.00
CA VAL A 188 0.73 -5.97 21.94
C VAL A 188 -0.49 -5.40 21.21
N VAL A 189 -1.62 -6.07 21.41
CA VAL A 189 -2.93 -5.67 20.92
C VAL A 189 -3.77 -5.35 22.15
N THR A 190 -4.42 -4.19 22.16
CA THR A 190 -5.25 -3.68 23.26
C THR A 190 -6.72 -4.01 22.96
N PRO A 191 -7.27 -5.13 23.47
CA PRO A 191 -8.60 -5.60 23.08
C PRO A 191 -9.72 -4.65 23.51
N GLU A 192 -9.46 -3.80 24.50
CA GLU A 192 -10.38 -2.77 24.99
C GLU A 192 -10.72 -1.74 23.89
N ASN A 193 -9.87 -1.61 22.88
CA ASN A 193 -10.06 -0.71 21.73
C ASN A 193 -10.86 -1.36 20.58
N PHE A 194 -11.34 -2.60 20.75
CA PHE A 194 -12.24 -3.24 19.78
C PHE A 194 -13.66 -2.66 19.93
N VAL A 195 -13.94 -1.61 19.17
CA VAL A 195 -15.26 -0.98 19.13
C VAL A 195 -16.07 -1.57 17.98
N ALA A 196 -17.21 -2.19 18.29
CA ALA A 196 -18.13 -2.74 17.29
C ALA A 196 -18.83 -1.63 16.49
N GLY A 197 -19.06 -1.86 15.20
CA GLY A 197 -19.77 -0.93 14.30
C GLY A 197 -18.93 0.24 13.76
N ILE A 198 -17.65 0.31 14.14
CA ILE A 198 -16.66 1.23 13.56
C ILE A 198 -15.54 0.37 12.99
N ALA A 199 -15.04 0.72 11.80
CA ALA A 199 -13.82 0.12 11.27
C ALA A 199 -12.73 0.24 12.33
N VAL A 200 -12.36 -0.89 12.94
CA VAL A 200 -11.27 -0.94 13.93
C VAL A 200 -9.99 -0.73 13.14
N ALA A 201 -9.68 0.53 12.87
CA ALA A 201 -8.43 0.97 12.30
C ALA A 201 -7.28 0.59 13.26
N GLY A 202 -6.09 1.14 13.06
CA GLY A 202 -4.92 0.79 13.88
C GLY A 202 -5.03 1.04 15.41
N ASN A 203 -6.15 1.52 15.94
CA ASN A 203 -6.31 1.93 17.34
C ASN A 203 -6.08 0.82 18.38
N ALA A 204 -6.38 -0.44 18.03
CA ALA A 204 -6.09 -1.57 18.90
C ALA A 204 -4.65 -2.12 18.73
N MET A 205 -3.86 -1.57 17.81
CA MET A 205 -2.50 -2.03 17.50
C MET A 205 -1.44 -1.09 18.08
N ALA A 206 -0.33 -1.65 18.54
CA ALA A 206 0.82 -0.86 19.00
C ALA A 206 1.34 0.12 17.92
N GLN A 207 1.78 1.29 18.37
CA GLN A 207 2.20 2.40 17.48
C GLN A 207 3.31 2.00 16.50
N HIS A 208 4.26 1.17 16.93
CA HIS A 208 5.36 0.74 16.08
C HIS A 208 4.92 -0.04 14.83
N VAL A 209 3.81 -0.78 14.90
CA VAL A 209 3.22 -1.45 13.72
C VAL A 209 2.48 -0.45 12.84
N ARG A 210 1.78 0.51 13.46
CA ARG A 210 1.00 1.54 12.75
C ARG A 210 1.90 2.49 11.96
N ASN A 211 3.12 2.72 12.43
CA ASN A 211 4.11 3.55 11.76
C ASN A 211 4.49 3.06 10.35
N PHE A 212 4.22 1.79 10.02
CA PHE A 212 4.37 1.28 8.66
C PHE A 212 3.30 1.81 7.70
N SER A 213 2.11 2.17 8.20
CA SER A 213 0.96 2.52 7.35
C SER A 213 1.24 3.70 6.41
N PRO A 214 1.81 4.84 6.84
CA PRO A 214 2.06 5.97 5.94
C PRO A 214 3.00 5.63 4.78
N PHE A 215 3.95 4.72 5.00
CA PHE A 215 4.86 4.24 3.97
C PHE A 215 4.15 3.47 2.86
N PHE A 216 3.08 2.74 3.19
CA PHE A 216 2.22 2.10 2.18
C PHE A 216 1.22 3.07 1.56
N THR A 217 0.45 3.75 2.40
CA THR A 217 -0.74 4.46 1.94
C THR A 217 -0.38 5.73 1.19
N VAL A 218 0.58 6.53 1.67
CA VAL A 218 0.92 7.80 1.02
C VAL A 218 1.63 7.55 -0.30
N THR A 219 2.56 6.59 -0.35
CA THR A 219 3.26 6.24 -1.59
C THR A 219 2.33 5.59 -2.60
N GLY A 220 1.45 4.69 -2.15
CA GLY A 220 0.46 4.03 -3.01
C GLY A 220 -0.57 5.02 -3.56
N SER A 221 -1.09 5.91 -2.72
CA SER A 221 -2.01 6.99 -3.12
C SER A 221 -1.34 7.97 -4.08
N PHE A 222 -0.08 8.35 -3.85
CA PHE A 222 0.67 9.20 -4.79
C PHE A 222 0.71 8.57 -6.19
N LEU A 223 0.97 7.27 -6.28
CA LEU A 223 0.99 6.57 -7.56
C LEU A 223 -0.40 6.46 -8.20
N LEU A 224 -1.46 6.19 -7.41
CA LEU A 224 -2.83 6.07 -7.93
C LEU A 224 -3.37 7.41 -8.43
N ILE A 225 -3.30 8.44 -7.59
CA ILE A 225 -3.77 9.78 -7.89
C ILE A 225 -2.93 10.37 -9.01
N GLY A 226 -1.60 10.24 -8.94
CA GLY A 226 -0.68 10.69 -9.97
C GLY A 226 -0.95 10.03 -11.32
N ALA A 227 -1.20 8.72 -11.34
CA ALA A 227 -1.54 8.00 -12.57
C ALA A 227 -2.88 8.45 -13.18
N ALA A 228 -3.92 8.60 -12.35
CA ALA A 228 -5.23 9.05 -12.78
C ALA A 228 -5.18 10.50 -13.31
N PHE A 229 -4.52 11.39 -12.56
CA PHE A 229 -4.37 12.79 -12.94
C PHE A 229 -3.55 12.96 -14.22
N PHE A 230 -2.44 12.23 -14.35
CA PHE A 230 -1.65 12.23 -15.58
C PHE A 230 -2.45 11.69 -16.77
N SER A 231 -3.24 10.63 -16.57
CA SER A 231 -4.14 10.09 -17.59
C SER A 231 -5.17 11.14 -18.03
N PHE A 232 -5.72 11.92 -17.11
CA PHE A 232 -6.58 13.06 -17.41
C PHE A 232 -5.84 14.13 -18.22
N LEU A 233 -4.63 14.54 -17.82
CA LEU A 233 -3.88 15.57 -18.54
C LEU A 233 -3.63 15.19 -20.01
N LYS A 234 -3.37 13.90 -20.27
CA LYS A 234 -3.10 13.37 -21.61
C LYS A 234 -4.34 13.14 -22.46
N THR A 235 -5.41 12.58 -21.88
CA THR A 235 -6.61 12.17 -22.63
C THR A 235 -7.75 13.16 -22.59
N LYS A 236 -7.71 14.10 -21.63
CA LYS A 236 -8.78 15.05 -21.31
C LYS A 236 -10.12 14.40 -20.95
N PHE A 237 -10.16 13.09 -20.71
CA PHE A 237 -11.38 12.42 -20.27
C PHE A 237 -11.69 12.75 -18.81
N THR A 238 -12.82 13.43 -18.60
CA THR A 238 -13.26 13.92 -17.29
C THR A 238 -13.41 12.83 -16.23
N PHE A 239 -13.72 11.59 -16.62
CA PHE A 239 -13.79 10.47 -15.66
C PHE A 239 -12.46 10.22 -14.94
N ASN A 240 -11.31 10.45 -15.58
CA ASN A 240 -9.99 10.29 -14.94
C ASN A 240 -9.75 11.37 -13.86
N LEU A 241 -10.33 12.56 -14.05
CA LEU A 241 -10.28 13.63 -13.05
C LEU A 241 -11.11 13.25 -11.82
N TRP A 242 -12.31 12.70 -12.02
CA TRP A 242 -13.13 12.21 -10.92
C TRP A 242 -12.45 11.10 -10.11
N ILE A 243 -11.74 10.18 -10.78
CA ILE A 243 -10.92 9.16 -10.11
C ILE A 243 -9.79 9.80 -9.30
N ALA A 244 -9.10 10.79 -9.84
CA ALA A 244 -8.01 11.48 -9.14
C ALA A 244 -8.51 12.26 -7.91
N LEU A 245 -9.63 12.99 -8.06
CA LEU A 245 -10.23 13.76 -6.98
C LEU A 245 -10.81 12.86 -5.88
N GLY A 246 -11.43 11.74 -6.25
CA GLY A 246 -11.93 10.76 -5.28
C GLY A 246 -10.82 10.09 -4.44
N GLY A 247 -9.56 10.16 -4.88
CA GLY A 247 -8.43 9.68 -4.07
C GLY A 247 -7.89 10.69 -3.05
N LEU A 248 -8.36 11.95 -3.07
CA LEU A 248 -7.93 13.00 -2.13
C LEU A 248 -8.77 13.08 -0.84
N THR A 249 -9.92 12.41 -0.83
CA THR A 249 -10.87 12.37 0.29
C THR A 249 -10.76 11.07 1.05
#